data_AF-A0A7W8K8N0-F1
#
_entry.id   AF-A0A7W8K8N0-F1
#
_cell.length_a   1.000
_cell.length_b   1.000
_cell.length_c   1.000
_cell.angle_alpha   90.00
_cell.angle_beta   90.00
_cell.angle_gamma   90.00
#
_symmetry.space_group_name_H-M   'P 1'
#
loop_
_entity.id
_entity.type
_entity.pdbx_description
1 polymer ?
#
loop_
_entity_poly.entity_id
_entity_poly.type
_entity_poly.pdbx_seq_one_letter_code
_entity_poly.pdbx_strand_id
1 'polypeptide(L)'
;MNASTGRSLTGLAHLRQSIADILTTSIGSRIRRRRYGSEVPELIDQPLNEATQLRIYAATAFALRRWEPRLSLSKVQLNLPRPPASPLQ
;
A
#
# COMPACT_ATOMS: atom_id res chain seq x y z
N MET A 1 -8.31 -4.09 17.39
CA MET A 1 -8.08 -5.54 17.58
C MET A 1 -7.10 -6.02 16.53
N ASN A 2 -6.17 -6.91 16.88
CA ASN A 2 -5.24 -7.52 15.94
C ASN A 2 -5.99 -8.50 15.02
N ALA A 3 -5.80 -8.41 13.71
CA ALA A 3 -6.52 -9.24 12.73
C ALA A 3 -6.17 -10.74 12.81
N SER A 4 -4.95 -11.09 13.22
CA SER A 4 -4.47 -12.47 13.26
C SER A 4 -4.64 -13.14 14.63
N THR A 5 -4.56 -12.37 15.71
CA THR A 5 -4.53 -12.91 17.09
C THR A 5 -5.75 -12.53 17.94
N GLY A 6 -6.61 -11.62 17.45
CA GLY A 6 -7.78 -11.16 18.20
C GLY A 6 -7.47 -10.29 19.44
N ARG A 7 -6.19 -10.03 19.75
CA ARG A 7 -5.78 -9.24 20.92
C ARG A 7 -6.06 -7.74 20.72
N SER A 8 -6.21 -7.01 21.83
CA SER A 8 -6.26 -5.54 21.78
C SER A 8 -4.97 -4.98 21.21
N LEU A 9 -5.09 -3.97 20.35
CA LEU A 9 -3.98 -3.41 19.60
C LEU A 9 -4.24 -1.91 19.43
N THR A 10 -3.27 -1.08 19.84
CA THR A 10 -3.42 0.37 20.00
C THR A 10 -2.25 1.12 19.39
N GLY A 11 -2.39 2.45 19.27
CA GLY A 11 -1.32 3.35 18.84
C GLY A 11 -0.69 2.95 17.50
N LEU A 12 0.64 2.93 17.46
CA LEU A 12 1.42 2.67 16.24
C LEU A 12 1.19 1.28 15.66
N ALA A 13 1.02 0.26 16.50
CA ALA A 13 0.74 -1.10 16.02
C ALA A 13 -0.58 -1.11 15.23
N HIS A 14 -1.60 -0.40 15.73
CA HIS A 14 -2.90 -0.32 15.06
C HIS A 14 -2.81 0.44 13.76
N LEU A 15 -2.03 1.52 13.75
CA LEU A 15 -1.76 2.28 12.53
C LEU A 15 -1.12 1.39 11.45
N ARG A 16 -0.11 0.58 11.80
CA ARG A 16 0.55 -0.33 10.86
C ARG A 16 -0.42 -1.36 10.29
N GLN A 17 -1.28 -1.93 11.12
CA GLN A 17 -2.31 -2.86 10.66
C GLN A 17 -3.31 -2.18 9.72
N SER A 18 -3.73 -0.96 10.05
CA SER A 18 -4.65 -0.16 9.22
C SER A 18 -4.06 0.15 7.84
N ILE A 19 -2.80 0.60 7.80
CA ILE A 19 -2.06 0.86 6.56
C ILE A 19 -2.01 -0.39 5.68
N ALA A 20 -1.65 -1.54 6.26
CA ALA A 20 -1.61 -2.80 5.54
C ALA A 20 -2.99 -3.16 4.99
N ASP A 21 -4.04 -3.10 5.80
CA ASP A 21 -5.42 -3.40 5.40
C ASP A 21 -5.91 -2.50 4.25
N ILE A 22 -5.61 -1.19 4.31
CA ILE A 22 -5.99 -0.24 3.24
C ILE A 22 -5.29 -0.59 1.92
N LEU A 23 -3.98 -0.84 1.95
CA LEU A 23 -3.19 -1.04 0.73
C LEU A 23 -3.42 -2.41 0.09
N THR A 24 -3.69 -3.45 0.88
CA THR A 24 -3.93 -4.80 0.33
C THR A 24 -5.38 -5.06 -0.06
N THR A 25 -6.32 -4.20 0.34
CA THR A 25 -7.74 -4.35 -0.03
C THR A 25 -8.02 -3.71 -1.39
N SER A 26 -8.48 -4.49 -2.35
CA SER A 26 -8.94 -3.96 -3.66
C SER A 26 -10.23 -3.15 -3.50
N ILE A 27 -10.34 -2.05 -4.24
CA ILE A 27 -11.58 -1.26 -4.32
C ILE A 27 -12.72 -2.16 -4.84
N GLY A 28 -13.89 -2.05 -4.23
CA GLY A 28 -15.09 -2.84 -4.58
C GLY A 28 -15.22 -4.16 -3.83
N SER A 29 -14.17 -4.67 -3.20
CA SER A 29 -14.18 -5.95 -2.49
C SER A 29 -15.01 -5.95 -1.20
N ARG A 30 -15.11 -4.81 -0.50
CA ARG A 30 -15.84 -4.73 0.77
C ARG A 30 -17.33 -4.45 0.59
N ILE A 31 -18.14 -5.30 1.22
CA ILE A 31 -19.60 -5.14 1.31
C ILE A 31 -19.93 -3.83 2.05
N ARG A 32 -20.90 -3.07 1.52
CA ARG A 32 -21.33 -1.74 2.03
C ARG A 32 -20.23 -0.66 2.12
N ARG A 33 -18.99 -0.94 1.69
CA ARG A 33 -17.88 0.02 1.63
C ARG A 33 -17.09 -0.12 0.33
N ARG A 34 -17.80 -0.05 -0.80
CA ARG A 34 -17.20 -0.29 -2.12
C ARG A 34 -16.02 0.63 -2.45
N ARG A 35 -15.97 1.85 -1.92
CA ARG A 35 -14.85 2.78 -2.17
C ARG A 35 -13.60 2.52 -1.32
N TYR A 36 -13.70 1.64 -0.32
CA TYR A 36 -12.60 1.33 0.59
C TYR A 36 -11.53 0.48 -0.11
N GLY A 37 -10.27 0.75 0.21
CA GLY A 37 -9.12 0.05 -0.33
C GLY A 37 -8.19 0.95 -1.14
N SER A 38 -7.41 0.33 -2.01
CA SER A 38 -6.49 0.99 -2.93
C SER A 38 -6.49 0.33 -4.32
N GLU A 39 -5.90 1.03 -5.28
CA GLU A 39 -5.65 0.51 -6.64
C GLU A 39 -4.34 -0.32 -6.69
N VAL A 40 -3.57 -0.40 -5.59
CA VAL A 40 -2.30 -1.15 -5.55
C VAL A 40 -2.45 -2.61 -6.00
N PRO A 41 -3.50 -3.36 -5.58
CA PRO A 41 -3.69 -4.73 -6.04
C PRO A 41 -3.88 -4.85 -7.55
N GLU A 42 -4.42 -3.83 -8.23
CA GLU A 42 -4.63 -3.85 -9.69
C GLU A 42 -3.32 -3.66 -10.47
N LEU A 43 -2.28 -3.14 -9.80
CA LEU A 43 -0.96 -2.92 -10.38
C LEU A 43 -0.03 -4.15 -10.24
N ILE A 44 -0.49 -5.19 -9.54
CA ILE A 44 0.23 -6.46 -9.44
C ILE A 44 0.30 -7.10 -10.84
N ASP A 45 1.40 -7.79 -11.11
CA ASP A 45 1.70 -8.44 -12.40
C ASP A 45 1.82 -7.48 -13.61
N GLN A 46 1.81 -6.18 -13.39
CA GLN A 46 2.15 -5.18 -14.41
C GLN A 46 3.67 -5.01 -14.53
N PRO A 47 4.20 -4.67 -15.73
CA PRO A 47 5.62 -4.40 -15.91
C PRO A 47 6.06 -3.21 -15.06
N LEU A 48 7.19 -3.36 -14.35
CA LEU A 48 7.69 -2.36 -13.41
C LEU A 48 8.49 -1.24 -14.09
N ASN A 49 7.85 -0.54 -15.01
CA ASN A 49 8.39 0.66 -15.65
C ASN A 49 8.09 1.94 -14.82
N GLU A 50 8.60 3.08 -15.26
CA GLU A 50 8.42 4.37 -14.57
C GLU A 50 6.93 4.75 -14.40
N ALA A 51 6.09 4.44 -15.39
CA ALA A 51 4.67 4.72 -15.32
C ALA A 51 3.97 3.87 -14.24
N THR A 52 4.27 2.58 -14.15
CA THR A 52 3.76 1.70 -13.09
C THR A 52 4.26 2.14 -11.72
N GLN A 53 5.53 2.54 -11.59
CA GLN A 53 6.07 3.08 -10.35
C GLN A 53 5.32 4.35 -9.92
N LEU A 54 5.07 5.29 -10.82
CA LEU A 54 4.28 6.50 -10.55
C LEU A 54 2.85 6.15 -10.11
N ARG A 55 2.21 5.18 -10.76
CA ARG A 55 0.88 4.69 -10.37
C ARG A 55 0.88 4.09 -8.97
N ILE A 56 1.89 3.30 -8.61
CA ILE A 56 2.01 2.74 -7.25
C ILE A 56 2.14 3.86 -6.21
N TYR A 57 2.97 4.89 -6.49
CA TYR A 57 3.09 6.04 -5.60
C TYR A 57 1.76 6.79 -5.44
N ALA A 58 1.08 7.08 -6.55
CA ALA A 58 -0.20 7.77 -6.55
C ALA A 58 -1.29 6.99 -5.81
N ALA A 59 -1.44 5.69 -6.11
CA ALA A 59 -2.41 4.80 -5.47
C ALA A 59 -2.19 4.71 -3.96
N THR A 60 -0.92 4.55 -3.54
CA THR A 60 -0.54 4.51 -2.12
C THR A 60 -0.88 5.82 -1.41
N ALA A 61 -0.44 6.95 -1.96
CA ALA A 61 -0.66 8.25 -1.35
C ALA A 61 -2.16 8.61 -1.28
N PHE A 62 -2.92 8.33 -2.34
CA PHE A 62 -4.35 8.61 -2.41
C PHE A 62 -5.14 7.77 -1.40
N ALA A 63 -4.89 6.46 -1.34
CA ALA A 63 -5.59 5.56 -0.44
C ALA A 63 -5.33 5.91 1.03
N LEU A 64 -4.07 6.16 1.39
CA LEU A 64 -3.69 6.52 2.77
C LEU A 64 -4.26 7.88 3.18
N ARG A 65 -4.18 8.89 2.31
CA ARG A 65 -4.77 10.21 2.58
C ARG A 65 -6.27 10.13 2.80
N ARG A 66 -6.96 9.22 2.10
CA ARG A 66 -8.41 9.07 2.18
C ARG A 66 -8.87 8.32 3.43
N TRP A 67 -8.16 7.27 3.82
CA TRP A 67 -8.64 6.31 4.83
C TRP A 67 -7.90 6.38 6.17
N GLU A 68 -6.72 7.01 6.24
CA GLU A 68 -5.91 7.08 7.46
C GLU A 68 -5.54 8.55 7.82
N PRO A 69 -6.50 9.35 8.34
CA PRO A 69 -6.29 10.76 8.63
C PRO A 69 -5.28 11.03 9.76
N ARG A 70 -4.92 9.99 10.53
CA ARG A 70 -3.91 10.08 11.59
C ARG A 70 -2.48 10.05 11.05
N LEU A 71 -2.29 9.67 9.78
CA LEU A 71 -1.00 9.59 9.13
C LEU A 71 -0.71 10.86 8.33
N SER A 72 0.40 11.53 8.64
CA SER A 72 0.99 12.55 7.76
C SER A 72 2.05 11.88 6.88
N LEU A 73 1.76 11.73 5.59
CA LEU A 73 2.64 11.04 4.65
C LEU A 73 3.76 11.97 4.17
N SER A 74 5.00 11.70 4.58
CA SER A 74 6.17 12.50 4.15
C SER A 74 6.83 11.96 2.88
N LYS A 75 7.00 10.63 2.77
CA LYS A 75 7.72 10.00 1.65
C LYS A 75 7.25 8.56 1.46
N VAL A 76 7.19 8.13 0.21
CA VAL A 76 7.05 6.72 -0.18
C VAL A 76 8.27 6.34 -1.02
N GLN A 77 8.88 5.19 -0.76
CA GLN A 77 10.02 4.69 -1.53
C GLN A 77 9.75 3.24 -1.93
N LEU A 78 9.96 2.94 -3.21
CA LEU A 78 9.98 1.57 -3.70
C LEU A 78 11.40 1.02 -3.58
N ASN A 79 11.53 -0.09 -2.85
CA ASN A 79 12.79 -0.81 -2.77
C ASN A 79 12.86 -1.78 -3.94
N LEU A 80 13.45 -1.32 -5.03
CA LEU A 80 13.71 -2.15 -6.21
C LEU A 80 14.97 -2.99 -5.94
N PRO A 81 14.96 -4.29 -6.30
CA PRO A 81 16.21 -5.05 -6.33
C PRO A 81 17.18 -4.34 -7.28
N ARG A 82 18.41 -4.12 -6.79
CA ARG A 82 19.48 -3.56 -7.62
C ARG A 82 19.61 -4.44 -8.87
N PRO A 83 19.59 -3.89 -10.09
CA PRO A 83 19.87 -4.68 -11.28
C PRO A 83 21.25 -5.35 -11.11
N PRO A 84 21.41 -6.62 -11.51
CA PRO A 84 22.70 -7.29 -11.42
C PRO A 84 23.75 -6.41 -12.09
N ALA A 85 24.92 -6.30 -11.46
CA ALA A 85 26.05 -5.57 -12.05
C ALA A 85 26.24 -6.07 -13.48
N SER A 86 26.24 -5.16 -14.45
CA SER A 86 26.49 -5.54 -15.85
C SER A 86 27.76 -6.38 -15.90
N PRO A 87 27.73 -7.58 -16.51
CA PRO A 87 28.96 -8.31 -16.75
C PRO A 87 29.79 -7.47 -17.72
N LEU A 88 30.87 -6.91 -17.17
CA LEU A 88 32.11 -6.48 -17.82
C LEU A 88 32.01 -6.25 -19.35
N GLN A 89 31.99 -4.98 -19.75
CA GLN A 89 32.65 -4.59 -21.00
C GLN A 89 34.16 -4.49 -20.74
#